data_AF-A0A953KEG7-F1
#
_entry.id   AF-A0A953KEG7-F1
#
_cell.length_a   1.000
_cell.length_b   1.000
_cell.length_c   1.000
_cell.angle_alpha   90.00
_cell.angle_beta   90.00
_cell.angle_gamma   90.00
#
_symmetry.space_group_name_H-M   'P 1'
#
loop_
_entity.id
_entity.type
_entity.pdbx_description
1 polymer ?
#
loop_
_entity_poly.entity_id
_entity_poly.type
_entity_poly.pdbx_seq_one_letter_code
_entity_poly.pdbx_strand_id
1 'polypeptide(L)'
;MSSVEAFSSVSSGVPFFGTAVVDEIIQSDRGYARGPERALMSALLFDGVQAYLNFVSATPFREIKRQQEAYNWIHKRGTEYIFSFDSVCEALGIDPDYLRLGLINAVRSRGSRKKARRTF
;
A
#
# COMPACT_ATOMS: atom_id res chain seq x y z
N MET A 1 16.80 39.65 11.11
CA MET A 1 16.65 39.12 9.74
C MET A 1 16.29 37.64 9.89
N SER A 2 15.01 37.35 9.60
CA SER A 2 14.26 36.06 9.64
C SER A 2 14.36 35.21 10.92
N SER A 3 13.34 35.12 11.79
CA SER A 3 11.97 34.59 11.62
C SER A 3 11.92 33.18 11.03
N VAL A 4 11.66 32.15 11.84
CA VAL A 4 10.35 31.52 12.12
C VAL A 4 10.61 30.28 13.00
N GLU A 5 10.34 30.33 14.31
CA GLU A 5 9.11 29.86 14.97
C GLU A 5 8.70 28.40 14.62
N ALA A 6 8.86 27.55 15.63
CA ALA A 6 8.00 26.46 16.05
C ALA A 6 7.03 25.83 15.03
N PHE A 7 7.19 24.52 14.83
CA PHE A 7 6.03 23.65 14.67
C PHE A 7 6.11 22.51 15.68
N SER A 8 5.64 22.80 16.88
CA SER A 8 5.29 21.79 17.87
C SER A 8 4.01 21.06 17.41
N SER A 9 4.04 19.74 17.56
CA SER A 9 2.89 18.90 17.89
C SER A 9 1.68 18.93 16.95
N VAL A 10 1.64 17.97 16.02
CA VAL A 10 0.40 17.25 15.70
C VAL A 10 0.65 15.77 16.00
N SER A 11 0.28 15.37 17.21
CA SER A 11 0.05 13.98 17.58
C SER A 11 -1.46 13.73 17.56
N SER A 12 -1.94 13.08 16.51
CA SER A 12 -3.21 12.35 16.54
C SER A 12 -3.14 11.10 15.65
N GLY A 13 -2.67 10.01 16.27
CA GLY A 13 -3.36 8.73 16.18
C GLY A 13 -3.25 7.93 14.89
N VAL A 14 -2.04 7.46 14.58
CA VAL A 14 -1.88 6.10 14.05
C VAL A 14 -0.59 5.52 14.63
N PRO A 15 -0.60 4.35 15.28
CA PRO A 15 0.63 3.66 15.65
C PRO A 15 1.26 3.15 14.35
N PHE A 16 2.00 4.04 13.69
CA PHE A 16 2.82 3.71 12.52
C PHE A 16 3.95 2.81 13.01
N PHE A 17 3.71 1.50 12.95
CA PHE A 17 4.69 0.48 13.26
C PHE A 17 6.00 0.77 12.53
N GLY A 18 7.02 1.21 13.27
CA GLY A 18 8.42 1.08 12.89
C GLY A 18 9.03 2.24 12.10
N THR A 19 8.97 3.48 12.58
CA THR A 19 9.76 4.59 11.99
C THR A 19 11.24 4.27 11.81
N ALA A 20 11.83 3.45 12.70
CA ALA A 20 13.23 3.02 12.56
C ALA A 20 13.52 2.07 11.38
N VAL A 21 12.52 1.30 10.90
CA VAL A 21 12.69 0.36 9.77
C VAL A 21 12.28 1.00 8.45
N VAL A 22 11.33 1.94 8.47
CA VAL A 22 10.86 2.58 7.24
C VAL A 22 11.94 3.50 6.64
N ASP A 23 12.77 4.15 7.47
CA ASP A 23 13.85 5.01 6.99
C ASP A 23 14.88 4.26 6.14
N GLU A 24 15.25 3.02 6.50
CA GLU A 24 16.13 2.17 5.66
C GLU A 24 15.45 1.77 4.34
N ILE A 25 14.13 1.50 4.35
CA ILE A 25 13.38 1.10 3.15
C ILE A 25 13.20 2.29 2.18
N ILE A 26 13.09 3.50 2.72
CA ILE A 26 13.04 4.76 1.94
C ILE A 26 14.40 5.08 1.30
N GLN A 27 15.50 4.51 1.79
CA GLN A 27 16.84 4.71 1.24
C GLN A 27 17.24 3.72 0.14
N SER A 28 16.35 2.82 -0.29
CA SER A 28 16.65 1.87 -1.38
C SER A 28 16.95 2.57 -2.71
N ASP A 29 18.04 2.14 -3.35
CA ASP A 29 18.48 2.64 -4.66
C ASP A 29 17.70 2.08 -5.86
N ARG A 30 16.75 1.17 -5.63
CA ARG A 30 15.93 0.59 -6.71
C ARG A 30 14.84 1.57 -7.15
N GLY A 31 14.58 1.64 -8.45
CA GLY A 31 13.62 2.59 -9.03
C GLY A 31 14.14 4.03 -9.04
N TYR A 32 13.31 4.98 -9.46
CA TYR A 32 13.72 6.38 -9.65
C TYR A 32 13.29 7.32 -8.50
N ALA A 33 12.35 6.94 -7.63
CA ALA A 33 11.93 7.79 -6.52
C ALA A 33 12.95 7.79 -5.38
N ARG A 34 13.15 8.96 -4.75
CA ARG A 34 14.07 9.18 -3.63
C ARG A 34 13.40 9.99 -2.53
N GLY A 35 13.97 9.97 -1.32
CA GLY A 35 13.59 10.83 -0.20
C GLY A 35 12.07 10.89 0.06
N PRO A 36 11.48 12.10 0.17
CA PRO A 36 10.07 12.25 0.52
C PRO A 36 9.12 11.71 -0.55
N GLU A 37 9.48 11.77 -1.84
CA GLU A 37 8.68 11.19 -2.92
C GLU A 37 8.61 9.67 -2.80
N ARG A 38 9.74 9.01 -2.49
CA ARG A 38 9.75 7.56 -2.26
C ARG A 38 8.93 7.18 -1.03
N ALA A 39 9.00 7.98 0.03
CA ALA A 39 8.19 7.78 1.22
C ALA A 39 6.69 7.85 0.90
N LEU A 40 6.27 8.85 0.10
CA LEU A 40 4.89 8.98 -0.36
C LEU A 40 4.46 7.77 -1.21
N MET A 41 5.26 7.37 -2.20
CA MET A 41 4.96 6.22 -3.05
C MET A 41 4.87 4.92 -2.25
N SER A 42 5.73 4.75 -1.25
CA SER A 42 5.71 3.59 -0.35
C SER A 42 4.45 3.57 0.51
N ALA A 43 4.06 4.73 1.06
CA ALA A 43 2.83 4.87 1.84
C ALA A 43 1.60 4.56 0.99
N LEU A 44 1.57 5.07 -0.25
CA LEU A 44 0.48 4.82 -1.20
C LEU A 44 0.38 3.33 -1.56
N LEU A 45 1.52 2.68 -1.85
CA LEU A 45 1.55 1.25 -2.14
C LEU A 45 1.07 0.42 -0.95
N PHE A 46 1.56 0.74 0.24
CA PHE A 46 1.18 0.06 1.47
C PHE A 46 -0.33 0.17 1.74
N ASP A 47 -0.87 1.39 1.68
CA ASP A 47 -2.30 1.64 1.91
C ASP A 47 -3.18 0.90 0.89
N GLY A 48 -2.84 1.00 -0.40
CA GLY A 48 -3.59 0.31 -1.47
C GLY A 48 -3.55 -1.21 -1.35
N VAL A 49 -2.40 -1.79 -1.01
CA VAL A 49 -2.25 -3.24 -0.77
C VAL A 49 -3.05 -3.67 0.45
N GLN A 50 -3.00 -2.90 1.55
CA GLN A 50 -3.75 -3.20 2.75
C GLN A 50 -5.27 -3.14 2.49
N ALA A 51 -5.74 -2.11 1.79
CA ALA A 51 -7.13 -1.98 1.37
C ALA A 51 -7.60 -3.16 0.50
N TYR A 52 -6.79 -3.60 -0.47
CA TYR A 52 -7.06 -4.77 -1.30
C TYR A 52 -7.16 -6.06 -0.49
N LEU A 53 -6.19 -6.30 0.39
CA LEU A 53 -6.18 -7.51 1.23
C LEU A 53 -7.37 -7.52 2.20
N ASN A 54 -7.77 -6.36 2.69
CA ASN A 54 -8.96 -6.21 3.53
C ASN A 54 -10.24 -6.49 2.75
N PHE A 55 -10.38 -5.96 1.53
CA PHE A 55 -11.51 -6.21 0.63
C PHE A 55 -11.78 -7.70 0.46
N VAL A 56 -10.75 -8.45 0.04
CA VAL A 56 -10.92 -9.87 -0.24
C VAL A 56 -11.12 -10.70 1.02
N SER A 57 -10.75 -10.14 2.17
CA SER A 57 -11.01 -10.75 3.46
C SER A 57 -12.42 -10.43 4.00
N ALA A 58 -13.06 -9.34 3.58
CA ALA A 58 -14.33 -8.91 4.13
C ALA A 58 -15.47 -9.88 3.76
N THR A 59 -16.38 -10.14 4.70
CA THR A 59 -17.65 -10.83 4.43
C THR A 59 -18.58 -9.92 3.61
N PRO A 60 -19.49 -10.48 2.79
CA PRO A 60 -20.13 -9.80 1.66
C PRO A 60 -21.06 -8.61 1.99
N PHE A 61 -21.24 -8.25 3.27
CA PHE A 61 -22.31 -7.34 3.69
C PHE A 61 -21.91 -5.94 4.15
N ARG A 62 -20.62 -5.64 4.37
CA ARG A 62 -20.20 -4.30 4.80
C ARG A 62 -19.05 -3.78 3.95
N GLU A 63 -19.40 -2.79 3.12
CA GLU A 63 -18.50 -1.80 2.52
C GLU A 63 -17.79 -2.17 1.22
N ILE A 64 -18.56 -2.58 0.21
CA ILE A 64 -18.04 -2.96 -1.12
C ILE A 64 -17.44 -1.76 -1.89
N LYS A 65 -17.97 -0.54 -1.73
CA LYS A 65 -17.65 0.58 -2.64
C LYS A 65 -16.22 1.11 -2.52
N ARG A 66 -15.72 1.37 -1.30
CA ARG A 66 -14.32 1.83 -1.08
C ARG A 66 -13.30 0.73 -1.37
N GLN A 67 -13.69 -0.50 -1.08
CA GLN A 67 -12.81 -1.64 -1.22
C GLN A 67 -12.63 -2.06 -2.71
N GLN A 68 -13.64 -1.80 -3.55
CA GLN A 68 -13.58 -2.01 -5.00
C GLN A 68 -12.61 -1.04 -5.70
N GLU A 69 -12.40 0.16 -5.14
CA GLU A 69 -11.44 1.13 -5.68
C GLU A 69 -10.00 0.60 -5.64
N ALA A 70 -9.57 0.03 -4.51
CA ALA A 70 -8.25 -0.58 -4.37
C ALA A 70 -8.07 -1.79 -5.31
N TYR A 71 -9.11 -2.60 -5.47
CA TYR A 71 -9.11 -3.68 -6.46
C TYR A 71 -8.88 -3.14 -7.87
N ASN A 72 -9.65 -2.13 -8.28
CA ASN A 72 -9.53 -1.52 -9.60
C ASN A 72 -8.15 -0.87 -9.79
N TRP A 73 -7.64 -0.19 -8.78
CA TRP A 73 -6.32 0.46 -8.83
C TRP A 73 -5.20 -0.54 -9.09
N ILE A 74 -5.18 -1.66 -8.36
CA ILE A 74 -4.17 -2.72 -8.55
C ILE A 74 -4.31 -3.40 -9.92
N HIS A 75 -5.54 -3.64 -10.40
CA HIS A 75 -5.77 -4.34 -11.67
C HIS A 75 -5.69 -3.44 -12.91
N LYS A 76 -5.80 -2.12 -12.74
CA LYS A 76 -5.64 -1.17 -13.84
C LYS A 76 -4.22 -1.27 -14.38
N ARG A 77 -4.11 -1.35 -15.71
CA ARG A 77 -2.85 -1.41 -16.45
C ARG A 77 -2.48 -0.04 -16.97
N GLY A 78 -1.18 0.18 -17.09
CA GLY A 78 -0.60 1.35 -17.74
C GLY A 78 -0.18 2.43 -16.74
N THR A 79 0.65 3.34 -17.26
CA THR A 79 1.34 4.40 -16.52
C THR A 79 0.73 5.79 -16.79
N GLU A 80 -0.55 5.83 -17.19
CA GLU A 80 -1.27 7.07 -17.56
C GLU A 80 -1.35 8.11 -16.42
N TYR A 81 -1.19 7.67 -15.17
CA TYR A 81 -1.24 8.52 -13.98
C TYR A 81 -0.02 8.28 -13.10
N ILE A 82 0.54 9.35 -12.53
CA ILE A 82 1.76 9.30 -11.70
C ILE A 82 1.63 8.44 -10.44
N PHE A 83 0.40 8.24 -9.95
CA PHE A 83 0.08 7.33 -8.84
C PHE A 83 -0.70 6.09 -9.31
N SER A 84 -0.60 5.73 -10.59
CA SER A 84 -1.04 4.42 -11.03
C SER A 84 -0.22 3.33 -10.33
N PHE A 85 -0.80 2.15 -10.14
CA PHE A 85 -0.09 1.05 -9.50
C PHE A 85 1.22 0.71 -10.22
N ASP A 86 1.22 0.71 -11.56
CA ASP A 86 2.40 0.43 -12.37
C ASP A 86 3.48 1.52 -12.15
N SER A 87 3.11 2.80 -12.22
CA SER A 87 4.05 3.91 -11.97
C SER A 87 4.63 3.88 -10.55
N VAL A 88 3.83 3.54 -9.55
CA VAL A 88 4.29 3.44 -8.15
C VAL A 88 5.27 2.28 -7.99
N CYS A 89 4.99 1.13 -8.60
CA CYS A 89 5.90 -0.01 -8.59
C CYS A 89 7.22 0.32 -9.29
N GLU A 90 7.17 0.93 -10.48
CA GLU A 90 8.36 1.38 -11.22
C GLU A 90 9.18 2.40 -10.42
N ALA A 91 8.52 3.37 -9.79
CA ALA A 91 9.15 4.38 -8.94
C ALA A 91 9.93 3.76 -7.77
N LEU A 92 9.41 2.66 -7.21
CA LEU A 92 10.01 1.93 -6.10
C LEU A 92 11.00 0.83 -6.54
N GLY A 93 11.08 0.55 -7.84
CA GLY A 93 11.90 -0.52 -8.42
C GLY A 93 11.34 -1.92 -8.18
N ILE A 94 10.01 -2.04 -8.16
CA ILE A 94 9.25 -3.27 -7.98
C ILE A 94 8.64 -3.67 -9.33
N ASP A 95 8.70 -4.95 -9.68
CA ASP A 95 7.96 -5.46 -10.83
C ASP A 95 6.46 -5.51 -10.50
N PRO A 96 5.61 -4.75 -11.22
CA PRO A 96 4.19 -4.67 -10.91
C PRO A 96 3.43 -5.97 -11.21
N ASP A 97 3.86 -6.75 -12.20
CA ASP A 97 3.26 -8.06 -12.51
C ASP A 97 3.57 -9.08 -11.43
N TYR A 98 4.82 -9.10 -10.97
CA TYR A 98 5.24 -9.97 -9.88
C TYR A 98 4.48 -9.66 -8.58
N LEU A 99 4.33 -8.37 -8.26
CA LEU A 99 3.58 -7.96 -7.08
C LEU A 99 2.10 -8.38 -7.16
N ARG A 100 1.45 -8.19 -8.31
CA ARG A 100 0.06 -8.67 -8.52
C ARG A 100 -0.06 -10.17 -8.33
N LEU A 101 0.86 -10.95 -8.89
CA LEU A 101 0.87 -12.40 -8.73
C LEU A 101 0.98 -12.81 -7.25
N GLY A 102 1.87 -12.15 -6.51
CA GLY A 102 2.03 -12.34 -5.07
C GLY A 102 0.74 -12.04 -4.29
N LEU A 103 0.06 -10.94 -4.61
CA LEU A 103 -1.20 -10.54 -3.98
C LEU A 103 -2.33 -11.54 -4.25
N ILE A 104 -2.46 -12.01 -5.49
CA ILE A 104 -3.45 -13.04 -5.87
C ILE A 104 -3.21 -14.33 -5.08
N ASN A 105 -1.95 -14.76 -4.96
CA ASN A 105 -1.60 -15.97 -4.23
C ASN A 105 -1.82 -15.83 -2.71
N ALA A 106 -1.53 -14.66 -2.14
CA ALA A 106 -1.79 -14.35 -0.75
C ALA A 106 -3.30 -14.41 -0.43
N VAL A 107 -4.12 -13.84 -1.31
CA VAL A 107 -5.58 -13.89 -1.22
C VAL A 107 -6.12 -15.33 -1.25
N ARG A 108 -5.67 -16.15 -2.20
CA ARG A 108 -6.08 -17.56 -2.31
C ARG A 108 -5.78 -18.33 -1.03
N SER A 109 -4.59 -18.11 -0.46
CA SER A 109 -4.15 -18.74 0.78
C SER A 109 -4.99 -18.29 1.99
N ARG A 110 -5.40 -17.02 2.04
CA ARG A 110 -6.28 -16.49 3.11
C ARG A 110 -7.72 -17.02 3.00
N GLY A 111 -8.23 -17.23 1.79
CA GLY A 111 -9.55 -17.83 1.54
C GLY A 111 -9.66 -19.25 2.10
N SER A 112 -8.62 -20.07 1.89
CA SER A 112 -8.56 -21.44 2.44
C SER A 112 -8.63 -21.46 3.97
N ARG A 113 -7.87 -20.57 4.63
CA ARG A 113 -7.83 -20.47 6.10
C ARG A 113 -9.16 -19.98 6.71
N LYS A 114 -9.94 -19.16 5.99
CA LYS A 114 -11.29 -18.75 6.41
C LYS A 114 -12.34 -19.84 6.22
N LYS A 115 -12.17 -20.72 5.23
CA LYS A 115 -13.06 -21.88 5.02
C LYS A 115 -12.90 -22.92 6.12
N ALA A 116 -11.66 -23.21 6.54
CA ALA A 116 -11.37 -24.13 7.64
C ALA A 116 -11.88 -23.65 9.02
N ARG A 117 -11.99 -22.33 9.23
CA ARG A 117 -12.54 -21.74 10.48
C ARG A 117 -14.06 -21.74 10.57
N ARG A 118 -14.78 -22.00 9.47
CA ARG A 118 -16.26 -22.04 9.45
C ARG A 118 -16.83 -23.46 9.60
N THR A 119 -15.97 -24.48 9.61
CA THR A 119 -16.34 -25.89 9.71
C THR A 119 -16.18 -26.47 11.12
N PHE A 120 -16.33 -25.64 12.15
CA PHE A 120 -16.40 -26.05 13.56
C PHE A 120 -17.67 -25.48 14.18
#